data_AF-A0A0B4DQ35-F1
#
_entry.id   AF-A0A0B4DQ35-F1
#
_cell.length_a   1.000
_cell.length_b   1.000
_cell.length_c   1.000
_cell.angle_alpha   90.00
_cell.angle_beta   90.00
_cell.angle_gamma   90.00
#
_symmetry.space_group_name_H-M   'P 1'
#
loop_
_entity.id
_entity.type
_entity.pdbx_description
1 polymer ?
#
loop_
_entity_poly.entity_id
_entity_poly.type
_entity_poly.pdbx_seq_one_letter_code
_entity_poly.pdbx_strand_id
1 'polypeptide(L)' 'MKIIAADVFVTSPSRNFVTLRITTEDGVTGIGDAT' A
#
# COMPACT_ATOMS: atom_id res chain seq x y z
N MET A 1 -16.89 -4.22 5.49
CA MET A 1 -15.47 -3.79 5.56
C MET A 1 -14.56 -5.01 5.56
N LYS A 2 -14.37 -5.59 4.38
CA LYS A 2 -13.35 -6.61 4.08
C LYS A 2 -12.23 -6.02 3.25
N ILE A 3 -11.00 -6.51 3.45
CA ILE A 3 -9.86 -6.20 2.58
C ILE A 3 -9.97 -7.09 1.33
N ILE A 4 -9.84 -6.49 0.14
CA ILE A 4 -9.89 -7.20 -1.14
C ILE A 4 -8.55 -7.20 -1.89
N ALA A 5 -7.66 -6.26 -1.57
CA ALA A 5 -6.33 -6.20 -2.15
C ALA A 5 -5.31 -5.64 -1.16
N ALA A 6 -4.07 -6.14 -1.29
CA ALA A 6 -2.90 -5.68 -0.58
C ALA A 6 -1.73 -5.60 -1.58
N ASP A 7 -1.41 -4.39 -2.04
CA ASP A 7 -0.39 -4.15 -3.04
C ASP A 7 0.89 -3.62 -2.37
N VAL A 8 2.04 -4.09 -2.84
CA VAL A 8 3.34 -3.60 -2.39
C VAL A 8 3.98 -2.77 -3.51
N PHE A 9 4.33 -1.54 -3.18
CA PHE A 9 5.06 -0.64 -4.07
C PHE A 9 6.48 -0.46 -3.56
N VAL A 10 7.45 -0.63 -4.44
CA VAL A 10 8.87 -0.38 -4.16
C VAL A 10 9.35 0.71 -5.11
N THR A 11 10.05 1.70 -4.56
CA THR A 11 10.68 2.76 -5.34
C THR A 11 11.99 3.21 -4.70
N SER A 12 12.88 3.84 -5.48
CA SER A 12 14.16 4.35 -4.98
C SER A 12 14.57 5.70 -5.59
N PRO A 13 13.79 6.77 -5.37
CA PRO A 13 14.13 8.12 -5.85
C PRO A 13 15.33 8.76 -5.13
N SER A 14 15.72 8.26 -3.95
CA SER A 14 16.94 8.71 -3.21
C SER A 14 17.52 7.62 -2.31
N ARG A 15 16.65 6.87 -1.64
CA ARG A 15 16.90 5.58 -0.98
C ARG A 15 15.71 4.66 -1.26
N ASN A 16 15.81 3.39 -0.87
CA ASN A 16 14.69 2.47 -0.96
C ASN A 16 13.51 2.97 -0.11
N PHE A 17 12.30 2.86 -0.66
CA PHE A 17 11.02 3.04 0.01
C PHE A 17 10.11 1.85 -0.32
N VAL A 18 9.37 1.38 0.68
CA VAL A 18 8.36 0.34 0.55
C VAL A 18 7.04 0.89 1.08
N THR A 19 6.00 0.85 0.27
CA THR A 19 4.65 1.29 0.65
C THR A 19 3.68 0.13 0.47
N LEU A 20 2.92 -0.17 1.53
CA LEU A 20 1.79 -1.08 1.47
C LEU A 20 0.51 -0.28 1.20
N ARG A 21 -0.25 -0.69 0.18
CA ARG A 21 -1.60 -0.17 -0.08
C ARG A 21 -2.63 -1.25 0.19
N ILE A 22 -3.63 -0.94 1.01
CA ILE A 22 -4.79 -1.79 1.26
C ILE A 22 -6.01 -1.19 0.57
N THR A 23 -6.79 -2.04 -0.10
CA THR A 23 -8.09 -1.67 -0.69
C THR A 23 -9.20 -2.52 -0.08
N THR A 24 -10.31 -1.90 0.32
CA THR A 24 -11.49 -2.60 0.85
C THR A 24 -12.55 -2.87 -0.22
N GLU A 25 -13.48 -3.79 0.07
CA GLU A 25 -14.64 -4.08 -0.79
C GLU A 25 -15.51 -2.84 -1.06
N ASP A 26 -15.49 -1.87 -0.13
CA ASP A 26 -16.21 -0.61 -0.21
C ASP A 26 -15.46 0.44 -1.07
N GLY A 27 -14.32 0.07 -1.66
CA GLY A 27 -13.49 0.93 -2.51
C GLY A 27 -12.57 1.90 -1.75
N VAL A 28 -12.52 1.83 -0.42
CA VAL A 28 -11.64 2.68 0.40
C VAL A 28 -10.20 2.19 0.29
N THR A 29 -9.26 3.11 0.08
CA THR A 29 -7.83 2.82 0.01
C THR A 29 -7.07 3.50 1.13
N GLY A 30 -6.13 2.78 1.75
CA GLY A 30 -5.17 3.31 2.72
C GLY A 30 -3.74 2.94 2.33
N ILE A 31 -2.79 3.81 2.67
CA ILE A 31 -1.35 3.57 2.46
C ILE A 31 -0.61 3.59 3.80
N GLY A 32 0.41 2.74 3.92
CA GLY A 32 1.31 2.68 5.07
C GLY A 32 2.76 2.55 4.62
N ASP A 33 3.65 3.25 5.32
CA ASP A 33 5.09 3.09 5.18
C ASP A 33 5.53 1.73 5.76
N ALA A 34 6.40 1.04 5.04
CA ALA A 34 6.94 -0.26 5.39
C ALA A 34 8.47 -0.33 5.20
N THR A 35 9.13 0.83 5.15
CA THR A 35 10.57 0.98 4.89
C THR A 35 11.42 1.04 6.16
#